data_AF-A0A7C3JU50-F1
#
_entry.id   AF-A0A7C3JU50-F1
#
_cell.length_a   1.000
_cell.length_b   1.000
_cell.length_c   1.000
_cell.angle_alpha   90.00
_cell.angle_beta   90.00
_cell.angle_gamma   90.00
#
_symmetry.space_group_name_H-M   'P 1'
#
loop_
_entity.id
_entity.type
_entity.pdbx_description
1 polymer ?
#
loop_
_entity_poly.entity_id
_entity_poly.type
_entity_poly.pdbx_seq_one_letter_code
_entity_poly.pdbx_strand_id
1 'polypeptide(L)'
;MNPKIVVIPGGENRIVALQNNQLDATLVQLADWLHLDSQAPGRFHIINTGNLFNISGASFWANGEWLAKNEEVAFAYIAELLKTFRMVHANPKILEPVVAKHLPDIPKHLIAPTIKAYLEIVRAWPQNGGDTSILDDTVKFFTEKGELKPGVNTKQMVEPKILANALSRIGKIPGAR
;
A
#
# COMPACT_ATOMS: atom_id res chain seq x y z
N MET A 1 26.21 19.46 6.06
CA MET A 1 25.10 19.70 7.00
C MET A 1 24.86 18.43 7.78
N ASN A 2 24.64 18.53 9.10
CA ASN A 2 24.30 17.39 9.97
C ASN A 2 22.81 17.52 10.34
N PRO A 3 21.90 16.77 9.69
CA PRO A 3 20.49 16.84 10.03
C PRO A 3 20.25 16.27 11.43
N LYS A 4 19.37 16.91 12.20
CA LYS A 4 18.87 16.34 13.47
C LYS A 4 17.73 15.39 13.13
N ILE A 5 17.98 14.09 13.22
CA ILE A 5 16.96 13.07 12.97
C ILE A 5 16.11 12.92 14.25
N VAL A 6 14.79 13.01 14.09
CA VAL A 6 13.80 12.78 15.15
C VAL A 6 12.83 11.69 14.72
N VAL A 7 12.39 10.87 15.67
CA VAL A 7 11.40 9.82 15.43
C VAL A 7 10.05 10.30 15.95
N ILE A 8 9.09 10.47 15.04
CA ILE A 8 7.71 10.85 15.35
C ILE A 8 6.80 9.72 14.83
N PRO A 9 6.22 8.90 15.73
CA PRO A 9 5.26 7.86 15.37
C PRO A 9 3.98 8.47 14.78
N GLY A 10 3.38 7.78 13.80
CA GLY A 10 2.16 8.25 13.13
C GLY A 10 2.42 9.26 12.01
N GLY A 11 1.72 9.10 10.88
CA GLY A 11 1.80 10.04 9.75
C GLY A 11 1.21 11.38 10.14
N GLU A 12 0.02 11.35 10.74
CA GLU A 12 -0.75 12.47 11.24
C GLU A 12 0.07 13.40 12.16
N ASN A 13 0.85 12.84 13.09
CA ASN A 13 1.68 13.63 13.99
C ASN A 13 2.82 14.35 13.25
N ARG A 14 3.39 13.71 12.21
CA ARG A 14 4.42 14.33 11.37
C ARG A 14 3.85 15.48 10.52
N ILE A 15 2.59 15.36 10.08
CA ILE A 15 1.88 16.42 9.35
C ILE A 15 1.66 17.64 10.24
N VAL A 16 1.17 17.45 11.47
CA VAL A 16 0.98 18.55 12.44
C VAL A 16 2.32 19.23 12.76
N ALA A 17 3.38 18.44 12.98
CA ALA A 17 4.71 18.98 13.25
C ALA A 17 5.27 19.78 12.05
N LEU A 18 5.08 19.31 10.82
CA LEU A 18 5.47 20.03 9.60
C LEU A 18 4.69 21.35 9.45
N GLN A 19 3.38 21.34 9.67
CA GLN A 19 2.54 22.55 9.59
C GLN A 19 2.96 23.63 10.60
N ASN A 20 3.35 23.20 11.80
CA ASN A 20 3.79 24.06 12.90
C ASN A 20 5.28 24.45 12.84
N ASN A 21 5.97 24.17 11.73
CA ASN A 21 7.41 24.43 11.56
C ASN A 21 8.30 23.76 12.62
N GLN A 22 7.86 22.62 13.17
CA GLN A 22 8.64 21.79 14.09
C GLN A 22 9.51 20.77 13.34
N LEU A 23 9.25 20.57 12.04
CA LEU A 23 10.04 19.79 11.10
C LEU A 23 10.32 20.60 9.85
N ASP A 24 11.52 20.46 9.29
CA ASP A 24 11.87 21.04 7.99
C ASP A 24 11.42 20.15 6.81
N ALA A 25 11.41 18.84 7.01
CA ALA A 25 11.00 17.83 6.02
C ALA A 25 10.55 16.53 6.70
N THR A 26 9.67 15.78 6.04
CA THR A 26 9.21 14.48 6.55
C THR A 26 8.68 13.57 5.43
N LEU A 27 8.58 12.27 5.72
CA LEU A 27 7.88 11.32 4.85
C LEU A 27 6.37 11.49 5.04
N VAL A 28 5.68 11.70 3.91
CA VAL A 28 4.24 11.98 3.85
C VAL A 28 3.57 10.90 3.01
N GLN A 29 2.48 10.30 3.51
CA GLN A 29 1.68 9.37 2.71
C GLN A 29 0.78 10.15 1.75
N LEU A 30 0.30 9.51 0.67
CA LEU A 30 -0.45 10.22 -0.38
C LEU A 30 -1.71 10.94 0.13
N ALA A 31 -2.48 10.31 1.02
CA ALA A 31 -3.66 10.93 1.61
C ALA A 31 -3.30 12.18 2.44
N ASP A 32 -2.23 12.09 3.23
CA ASP A 32 -1.72 13.20 4.03
C ASP A 32 -1.19 14.35 3.16
N TRP A 33 -0.57 14.04 2.02
CA TRP A 33 -0.14 15.04 1.05
C TRP A 33 -1.31 15.82 0.47
N LEU A 34 -2.38 15.13 0.06
CA LEU A 34 -3.60 15.78 -0.43
C LEU A 34 -4.21 16.69 0.65
N HIS A 35 -4.16 16.27 1.91
CA HIS A 35 -4.61 17.09 3.02
C HIS A 35 -3.73 18.33 3.21
N LEU A 36 -2.40 18.17 3.26
CA LEU A 36 -1.46 19.29 3.37
C LEU A 36 -1.66 20.34 2.29
N ASP A 37 -1.74 19.92 1.03
CA ASP A 37 -1.92 20.82 -0.12
C ASP A 37 -3.28 21.52 -0.07
N SER A 38 -4.34 20.84 0.40
CA SER A 38 -5.67 21.46 0.58
C SER A 38 -5.68 22.57 1.64
N GLN A 39 -4.86 22.46 2.68
CA GLN A 39 -4.81 23.42 3.79
C GLN A 39 -3.85 24.58 3.52
N ALA A 40 -2.76 24.34 2.81
CA ALA A 40 -1.76 25.34 2.49
C ALA A 40 -1.21 25.14 1.06
N PRO A 41 -2.02 25.46 0.03
CA PRO A 41 -1.64 25.22 -1.37
C PRO A 41 -0.27 25.79 -1.71
N GLY A 42 0.61 24.95 -2.25
CA GLY A 42 1.95 25.36 -2.67
C GLY A 42 2.95 25.70 -1.55
N ARG A 43 2.57 25.58 -0.26
CA ARG A 43 3.52 25.81 0.85
C ARG A 43 4.54 24.68 0.99
N PHE A 44 4.14 23.45 0.66
CA PHE A 44 5.00 22.28 0.76
C PHE A 44 5.31 21.74 -0.63
N HIS A 45 6.48 21.13 -0.80
CA HIS A 45 6.93 20.58 -2.06
C HIS A 45 7.46 19.16 -1.88
N ILE A 46 7.20 18.31 -2.86
CA ILE A 46 7.82 16.99 -2.94
C ILE A 46 9.29 17.19 -3.33
N ILE A 47 10.20 16.75 -2.47
CA ILE A 47 11.63 16.72 -2.78
C ILE A 47 11.88 15.46 -3.61
N ASN A 48 12.34 15.64 -4.85
CA ASN A 48 12.76 14.53 -5.69
C ASN A 48 14.12 13.99 -5.18
N THR A 49 14.10 12.83 -4.52
CA THR A 49 15.30 12.18 -3.98
C THR A 49 15.96 11.20 -4.96
N GLY A 50 15.57 11.23 -6.24
CA GLY A 50 16.02 10.31 -7.28
C GLY A 50 14.92 9.35 -7.73
N ASN A 51 15.30 8.25 -8.36
CA ASN A 51 14.34 7.25 -8.81
C ASN A 51 13.62 6.62 -7.61
N LEU A 52 12.31 6.42 -7.73
CA LEU A 52 11.55 5.66 -6.76
C LEU A 52 12.12 4.24 -6.67
N PHE A 53 12.37 3.76 -5.46
CA PHE A 53 12.80 2.39 -5.25
C PHE A 53 11.67 1.44 -5.68
N ASN A 54 12.01 0.40 -6.44
CA ASN A 54 11.08 -0.67 -6.78
C ASN A 54 10.98 -1.66 -5.60
N ILE A 55 10.37 -1.22 -4.50
CA ILE A 55 10.18 -2.05 -3.30
C ILE A 55 8.72 -2.44 -3.12
N SER A 56 8.50 -3.63 -2.56
CA SER A 56 7.18 -4.09 -2.19
C SER A 56 6.51 -3.13 -1.21
N GLY A 57 5.29 -2.71 -1.54
CA GLY A 57 4.44 -1.90 -0.67
C GLY A 57 3.64 -2.79 0.27
N ALA A 58 2.36 -3.01 -0.06
CA ALA A 58 1.47 -3.87 0.72
C ALA A 58 1.52 -5.33 0.25
N SER A 59 1.52 -6.27 1.18
CA SER A 59 1.45 -7.71 0.92
C SER A 59 0.64 -8.39 2.02
N PHE A 60 -0.02 -9.49 1.68
CA PHE A 60 -0.73 -10.32 2.66
C PHE A 60 0.18 -11.44 3.13
N TRP A 61 0.27 -11.61 4.44
CA TRP A 61 1.14 -12.60 5.08
C TRP A 61 0.31 -13.52 5.97
N ALA A 62 0.66 -14.80 5.96
CA ALA A 62 0.11 -15.79 6.87
C ALA A 62 1.21 -16.76 7.28
N ASN A 63 1.03 -17.40 8.44
CA ASN A 63 1.93 -18.45 8.88
C ASN A 63 1.86 -19.65 7.92
N GLY A 64 3.02 -20.19 7.52
CA GLY A 64 3.09 -21.29 6.54
C GLY A 64 2.42 -22.58 7.00
N GLU A 65 2.55 -22.96 8.27
CA GLU A 65 1.88 -24.14 8.82
C GLU A 65 0.36 -23.96 8.85
N TRP A 66 -0.09 -22.74 9.15
CA TRP A 66 -1.52 -22.42 9.10
C TRP A 66 -2.05 -22.52 7.67
N LEU A 67 -1.32 -21.96 6.68
CA LEU A 67 -1.72 -22.07 5.27
C LEU A 67 -1.83 -23.52 4.82
N ALA A 68 -0.84 -24.36 5.14
CA ALA A 68 -0.85 -25.78 4.78
C ALA A 68 -2.06 -26.55 5.35
N LYS A 69 -2.58 -26.14 6.51
CA LYS A 69 -3.75 -26.75 7.15
C LYS A 69 -5.09 -26.12 6.73
N ASN A 70 -5.07 -24.93 6.13
CA ASN A 70 -6.25 -24.12 5.88
C ASN A 70 -6.28 -23.55 4.45
N GLU A 71 -5.71 -24.27 3.48
CA GLU A 71 -5.62 -23.80 2.09
C GLU A 71 -6.98 -23.39 1.52
N GLU A 72 -8.04 -24.14 1.84
CA GLU A 72 -9.40 -23.83 1.39
C GLU A 72 -9.93 -22.50 1.91
N VAL A 73 -9.70 -22.23 3.20
CA VAL A 73 -10.08 -20.97 3.83
C VAL A 73 -9.28 -19.82 3.23
N ALA A 74 -7.97 -20.02 3.04
CA ALA A 74 -7.09 -19.01 2.48
C ALA A 74 -7.48 -18.64 1.04
N PHE A 75 -7.72 -19.61 0.14
CA PHE A 75 -8.12 -19.26 -1.22
C PHE A 75 -9.54 -18.69 -1.26
N ALA A 76 -10.46 -19.14 -0.40
CA ALA A 76 -11.80 -18.57 -0.33
C ALA A 76 -11.75 -17.09 0.09
N TYR A 77 -10.94 -16.77 1.09
CA TYR A 77 -10.70 -15.40 1.52
C TYR A 77 -10.12 -14.54 0.38
N ILE A 78 -9.08 -15.03 -0.31
CA ILE A 78 -8.50 -14.30 -1.45
C ILE A 78 -9.50 -14.15 -2.60
N ALA A 79 -10.33 -15.15 -2.88
CA ALA A 79 -11.37 -15.03 -3.90
C ALA A 79 -12.39 -13.93 -3.59
N GLU A 80 -12.87 -13.83 -2.35
CA GLU A 80 -13.78 -12.76 -1.93
C GLU A 80 -13.09 -11.38 -1.86
N LEU A 81 -11.82 -11.35 -1.48
CA LEU A 81 -11.02 -10.12 -1.52
C LEU A 81 -10.91 -9.58 -2.94
N LEU A 82 -10.60 -10.43 -3.92
CA LEU A 82 -10.52 -10.02 -5.34
C LEU A 82 -11.86 -9.58 -5.89
N LYS A 83 -12.98 -10.20 -5.48
CA LYS A 83 -14.32 -9.71 -5.82
C LYS A 83 -14.55 -8.31 -5.25
N THR A 84 -14.14 -8.06 -4.01
CA THR A 84 -14.22 -6.75 -3.38
C THR A 84 -13.41 -5.72 -4.17
N PHE A 85 -12.19 -6.06 -4.59
CA PHE A 85 -11.37 -5.19 -5.45
C PHE A 85 -12.08 -4.86 -6.76
N ARG A 86 -12.69 -5.86 -7.41
CA ARG A 86 -13.49 -5.65 -8.64
C ARG A 86 -14.70 -4.76 -8.39
N MET A 87 -15.37 -4.90 -7.24
CA MET A 87 -16.49 -4.03 -6.85
C MET A 87 -16.03 -2.58 -6.67
N VAL A 88 -14.87 -2.36 -6.04
CA VAL A 88 -14.28 -1.02 -5.89
C VAL A 88 -13.97 -0.41 -7.25
N HIS A 89 -13.38 -1.18 -8.17
CA HIS A 89 -13.11 -0.71 -9.54
C HIS A 89 -14.40 -0.38 -10.30
N ALA A 90 -15.45 -1.20 -10.15
CA ALA A 90 -16.73 -0.98 -10.81
C ALA A 90 -17.50 0.22 -10.24
N ASN A 91 -17.40 0.45 -8.92
CA ASN A 91 -18.03 1.57 -8.24
C ASN A 91 -17.20 2.02 -7.02
N PRO A 92 -16.27 2.97 -7.20
CA PRO A 92 -15.41 3.44 -6.10
C PRO A 92 -16.17 4.07 -4.94
N LYS A 93 -17.40 4.56 -5.18
CA LYS A 93 -18.22 5.23 -4.15
C LYS A 93 -18.58 4.32 -2.98
N ILE A 94 -18.53 2.99 -3.15
CA ILE A 94 -18.77 2.05 -2.05
C ILE A 94 -17.76 2.21 -0.90
N LEU A 95 -16.58 2.77 -1.18
CA LEU A 95 -15.55 3.01 -0.17
C LEU A 95 -15.83 4.26 0.66
N GLU A 96 -16.55 5.26 0.14
CA GLU A 96 -16.77 6.53 0.86
C GLU A 96 -17.37 6.36 2.26
N PRO A 97 -18.47 5.61 2.47
CA PRO A 97 -19.02 5.42 3.82
C PRO A 97 -18.11 4.57 4.72
N VAL A 98 -17.34 3.65 4.14
CA VAL A 98 -16.39 2.80 4.89
C VAL A 98 -15.22 3.64 5.38
N VAL A 99 -14.66 4.48 4.51
CA VAL A 99 -13.58 5.42 4.85
C VAL A 99 -14.08 6.42 5.89
N ALA A 100 -15.24 7.03 5.69
CA ALA A 100 -15.80 7.99 6.66
C ALA A 100 -16.02 7.37 8.06
N LYS A 101 -16.38 6.08 8.12
CA LYS A 101 -16.61 5.37 9.37
C LYS A 101 -15.31 4.95 10.07
N HIS A 102 -14.36 4.42 9.31
CA HIS A 102 -13.17 3.77 9.87
C HIS A 102 -11.92 4.66 9.89
N LEU A 103 -11.93 5.77 9.14
CA LEU A 103 -10.87 6.77 9.08
C LEU A 103 -11.47 8.17 9.31
N PRO A 104 -12.02 8.45 10.51
CA PRO A 104 -12.75 9.68 10.80
C PRO A 104 -11.88 10.94 10.71
N ASP A 105 -10.57 10.79 10.83
CA ASP A 105 -9.61 11.89 10.77
C ASP A 105 -9.39 12.41 9.33
N ILE A 106 -9.81 11.66 8.30
CA ILE A 106 -9.77 12.14 6.92
C ILE A 106 -10.91 13.16 6.72
N PRO A 107 -10.61 14.43 6.34
CA PRO A 107 -11.65 15.40 6.04
C PRO A 107 -12.60 14.90 4.97
N LYS A 108 -13.92 15.03 5.19
CA LYS A 108 -14.96 14.46 4.31
C LYS A 108 -14.79 14.85 2.83
N HIS A 109 -14.36 16.08 2.56
CA HIS A 109 -14.15 16.57 1.20
C HIS A 109 -12.94 15.93 0.49
N LEU A 110 -12.03 15.29 1.23
CA LEU A 110 -10.84 14.60 0.70
C LEU A 110 -11.05 13.10 0.52
N ILE A 111 -12.15 12.51 1.01
CA ILE A 111 -12.40 11.07 0.90
C ILE A 111 -12.45 10.64 -0.58
N ALA A 112 -13.28 11.28 -1.39
CA ALA A 112 -13.40 10.95 -2.81
C ALA A 112 -12.10 11.21 -3.61
N PRO A 113 -11.42 12.37 -3.46
CA PRO A 113 -10.09 12.58 -4.06
C PRO A 113 -9.05 11.53 -3.65
N THR A 114 -9.04 11.12 -2.39
CA THR A 114 -8.11 10.10 -1.89
C THR A 114 -8.41 8.75 -2.52
N ILE A 115 -9.66 8.30 -2.54
CA ILE A 115 -10.05 7.04 -3.20
C ILE A 115 -9.63 7.06 -4.67
N LYS A 116 -9.88 8.16 -5.38
CA LYS A 116 -9.46 8.33 -6.78
C LYS A 116 -7.94 8.21 -6.93
N ALA A 117 -7.16 8.88 -6.08
CA ALA A 117 -5.70 8.84 -6.11
C ALA A 117 -5.16 7.42 -5.85
N TYR A 118 -5.77 6.66 -4.95
CA TYR A 118 -5.39 5.26 -4.71
C TYR A 118 -5.68 4.35 -5.90
N LEU A 119 -6.77 4.58 -6.63
CA LEU A 119 -7.09 3.83 -7.85
C LEU A 119 -6.17 4.19 -9.03
N GLU A 120 -5.96 5.49 -9.27
CA GLU A 120 -5.31 5.96 -10.50
C GLU A 120 -3.79 6.04 -10.37
N ILE A 121 -3.28 6.49 -9.22
CA ILE A 121 -1.85 6.77 -9.00
C ILE A 121 -1.19 5.57 -8.32
N VAL A 122 -1.73 5.13 -7.19
CA VAL A 122 -1.17 3.99 -6.44
C VAL A 122 -1.48 2.67 -7.16
N ARG A 123 -2.55 2.63 -7.95
CA ARG A 123 -3.07 1.41 -8.60
C ARG A 123 -3.35 0.31 -7.57
N ALA A 124 -3.97 0.73 -6.46
CA ALA A 124 -4.39 -0.16 -5.39
C ALA A 124 -5.49 -1.13 -5.86
N TRP A 125 -5.69 -2.21 -5.09
CA TRP A 125 -6.75 -3.21 -5.32
C TRP A 125 -6.70 -3.91 -6.69
N PRO A 126 -5.58 -4.56 -7.06
CA PRO A 126 -5.42 -5.21 -8.36
C PRO A 126 -6.47 -6.30 -8.57
N GLN A 127 -7.23 -6.22 -9.67
CA GLN A 127 -8.44 -7.04 -9.89
C GLN A 127 -8.16 -8.54 -10.10
N ASN A 128 -6.92 -8.91 -10.48
CA ASN A 128 -6.46 -10.30 -10.54
C ASN A 128 -5.43 -10.65 -9.46
N GLY A 129 -5.23 -9.77 -8.48
CA GLY A 129 -4.19 -9.92 -7.45
C GLY A 129 -2.85 -9.33 -7.88
N GLY A 130 -1.94 -9.19 -6.90
CA GLY A 130 -0.60 -8.71 -7.16
C GLY A 130 0.31 -9.78 -7.77
N ASP A 131 1.49 -9.35 -8.19
CA ASP A 131 2.60 -10.23 -8.54
C ASP A 131 3.74 -10.09 -7.53
N THR A 132 4.73 -10.96 -7.64
CA THR A 132 5.90 -11.00 -6.77
C THR A 132 7.17 -10.53 -7.49
N SER A 133 7.04 -9.87 -8.63
CA SER A 133 8.17 -9.49 -9.48
C SER A 133 9.16 -8.55 -8.79
N ILE A 134 8.67 -7.77 -7.82
CA ILE A 134 9.44 -6.77 -7.08
C ILE A 134 10.09 -7.34 -5.80
N LEU A 135 9.82 -8.60 -5.43
CA LEU A 135 10.38 -9.18 -4.20
C LEU A 135 11.90 -9.32 -4.27
N ASP A 136 12.43 -9.74 -5.43
CA ASP A 136 13.88 -9.90 -5.63
C ASP A 136 14.59 -8.54 -5.51
N ASP A 137 14.05 -7.51 -6.15
CA ASP A 137 14.56 -6.13 -6.03
C ASP A 137 14.50 -5.61 -4.59
N THR A 138 13.40 -5.92 -3.88
CA THR A 138 13.23 -5.55 -2.47
C THR A 138 14.29 -6.21 -1.59
N VAL A 139 14.45 -7.53 -1.70
CA VAL A 139 15.45 -8.28 -0.93
C VAL A 139 16.85 -7.77 -1.25
N LYS A 140 17.17 -7.57 -2.54
CA LYS A 140 18.45 -7.03 -2.97
C LYS A 140 18.73 -5.67 -2.34
N PHE A 141 17.78 -4.74 -2.43
CA PHE A 141 17.94 -3.40 -1.87
C PHE A 141 18.29 -3.45 -0.37
N PHE A 142 17.51 -4.19 0.43
CA PHE A 142 17.75 -4.26 1.87
C PHE A 142 19.01 -5.06 2.23
N THR A 143 19.40 -6.07 1.44
CA THR A 143 20.68 -6.76 1.62
C THR A 143 21.87 -5.82 1.33
N GLU A 144 21.82 -5.04 0.25
CA GLU A 144 22.86 -4.06 -0.09
C GLU A 144 22.99 -2.95 0.97
N LYS A 145 21.90 -2.62 1.68
CA LYS A 145 21.91 -1.69 2.81
C LYS A 145 22.36 -2.31 4.14
N GLY A 146 22.58 -3.63 4.18
CA GLY A 146 22.96 -4.34 5.40
C GLY A 146 21.79 -4.60 6.37
N GLU A 147 20.57 -4.31 5.96
CA GLU A 147 19.33 -4.51 6.75
C GLU A 147 18.85 -5.96 6.69
N LEU A 148 19.14 -6.68 5.61
CA LEU A 148 18.86 -8.11 5.46
C LEU A 148 20.13 -8.93 5.33
N LYS A 149 20.12 -10.12 5.94
CA LYS A 149 21.18 -11.11 5.74
C LYS A 149 21.16 -11.62 4.29
N PRO A 150 22.32 -11.92 3.70
CA PRO A 150 22.40 -12.58 2.39
C PRO A 150 21.69 -13.94 2.39
N GLY A 151 21.22 -14.38 1.22
CA GLY A 151 20.68 -15.73 1.02
C GLY A 151 19.17 -15.89 1.25
N VAL A 152 18.42 -14.79 1.40
CA VAL A 152 16.95 -14.83 1.41
C VAL A 152 16.44 -15.34 0.06
N ASN A 153 15.65 -16.42 0.09
CA ASN A 153 15.05 -17.01 -1.09
C ASN A 153 13.58 -16.60 -1.22
N THR A 154 13.31 -15.65 -2.09
CA THR A 154 11.96 -15.10 -2.34
C THR A 154 10.96 -16.16 -2.79
N LYS A 155 11.40 -17.21 -3.50
CA LYS A 155 10.53 -18.30 -3.95
C LYS A 155 9.96 -19.11 -2.79
N GLN A 156 10.68 -19.21 -1.68
CA GLN A 156 10.21 -19.90 -0.48
C GLN A 156 9.27 -19.03 0.37
N MET A 157 9.21 -17.72 0.10
CA MET A 157 8.34 -16.78 0.81
C MET A 157 6.94 -16.71 0.23
N VAL A 158 6.76 -17.22 -0.99
CA VAL A 158 5.52 -17.09 -1.77
C VAL A 158 4.81 -18.43 -1.81
N GLU A 159 3.54 -18.47 -1.41
CA GLU A 159 2.65 -19.60 -1.66
C GLU A 159 1.76 -19.29 -2.89
N PRO A 160 2.15 -19.73 -4.10
CA PRO A 160 1.46 -19.35 -5.33
C PRO A 160 0.10 -20.01 -5.51
N LYS A 161 -0.17 -21.15 -4.85
CA LYS A 161 -1.39 -21.92 -5.08
C LYS A 161 -2.64 -21.17 -4.62
N ILE A 162 -2.55 -20.37 -3.56
CA ILE A 162 -3.71 -19.67 -3.00
C ILE A 162 -4.32 -18.72 -4.04
N LEU A 163 -3.51 -17.86 -4.65
CA LEU A 163 -3.99 -16.93 -5.68
C LEU A 163 -4.44 -17.66 -6.95
N ALA A 164 -3.68 -18.68 -7.38
CA ALA A 164 -4.03 -19.47 -8.55
C ALA A 164 -5.40 -20.16 -8.40
N ASN A 165 -5.66 -20.78 -7.25
CA ASN A 165 -6.93 -21.44 -6.95
C ASN A 165 -8.09 -20.44 -6.85
N ALA A 166 -7.86 -19.28 -6.22
CA ALA A 166 -8.85 -18.21 -6.18
C ALA A 166 -9.26 -17.76 -7.59
N LEU A 167 -8.28 -17.52 -8.48
CA LEU A 167 -8.53 -17.10 -9.87
C LEU A 167 -9.14 -18.20 -10.73
N SER A 168 -8.81 -19.47 -10.49
CA SER A 168 -9.48 -20.60 -11.15
C SER A 168 -10.98 -20.61 -10.85
N ARG A 169 -11.37 -20.25 -9.62
CA ARG A 169 -12.77 -20.19 -9.19
C ARG A 169 -13.53 -18.97 -9.71
N ILE A 170 -12.92 -17.79 -9.72
CA ILE A 170 -13.62 -16.52 -10.02
C ILE A 170 -13.30 -15.95 -11.42
N GLY A 171 -12.46 -16.63 -12.18
CA GLY A 171 -11.93 -16.16 -13.46
C GLY A 171 -10.95 -14.99 -13.33
N LYS A 172 -10.26 -14.68 -14.43
CA LYS A 172 -9.44 -13.46 -14.57
C LYS A 172 -10.22 -12.37 -15.31
N ILE A 173 -9.99 -11.12 -14.96
CA ILE A 173 -10.44 -9.96 -15.74
C ILE A 173 -9.42 -9.69 -16.84
N PRO A 174 -9.78 -9.78 -18.13
CA PRO A 174 -8.86 -9.50 -19.23
C PRO A 174 -8.28 -8.08 -19.16
N GLY A 175 -6.97 -7.95 -19.37
CA GLY A 175 -6.28 -6.65 -19.39
C GLY A 175 -6.05 -6.01 -18.01
N ALA A 176 -6.63 -6.56 -16.94
CA ALA A 176 -6.36 -6.10 -15.58
C ALA A 176 -5.09 -6.75 -15.00
N ARG A 177 -4.38 -5.98 -14.18
CA ARG A 177 -3.30 -6.51 -13.33
C ARG A 177 -3.88 -7.47 -12.28
#